data_AF-A0A9E4SL46-F1
#
_entry.id   AF-A0A9E4SL46-F1
#
_cell.length_a   1.000
_cell.length_b   1.000
_cell.length_c   1.000
_cell.angle_alpha   90.00
_cell.angle_beta   90.00
_cell.angle_gamma   90.00
#
_symmetry.space_group_name_H-M   'P 1'
#
loop_
_entity.id
_entity.type
_entity.pdbx_description
1 polymer ?
#
loop_
_entity_poly.entity_id
_entity_poly.type
_entity_poly.pdbx_seq_one_letter_code
_entity_poly.pdbx_strand_id
1 'polypeptide(L)' 'HIDLIYFVRPVAGANHDTVDDPSLTWVTEAELRDNVTLDPDLPDTPAATVAEDVRTLALAAIAAVRSRSA' A
#
# COMPACT_ATOMS: atom_id res chain seq x y z
N HIS A 1 -17.37 12.17 -2.94
CA HIS A 1 -16.26 11.32 -2.46
C HIS A 1 -15.01 11.79 -3.17
N ILE A 2 -13.93 12.07 -2.45
CA ILE A 2 -12.63 12.35 -3.08
C ILE A 2 -11.68 11.34 -2.46
N ASP A 3 -11.12 10.48 -3.31
CA ASP A 3 -10.08 9.53 -2.93
C ASP A 3 -8.73 10.23 -3.03
N LEU A 4 -8.01 10.30 -1.91
CA LEU A 4 -6.70 10.93 -1.82
C LEU A 4 -5.63 9.86 -1.68
N ILE A 5 -4.70 9.81 -2.63
CA ILE A 5 -3.60 8.85 -2.62
C ILE A 5 -2.30 9.63 -2.46
N TYR A 6 -1.59 9.37 -1.36
CA TYR A 6 -0.30 10.00 -1.06
C TYR A 6 0.83 9.01 -1.29
N PHE A 7 1.76 9.36 -2.18
CA PHE A 7 3.01 8.63 -2.36
C PHE A 7 4.12 9.29 -1.57
N VAL A 8 4.66 8.59 -0.57
CA VAL A 8 5.77 9.06 0.24
C VAL A 8 6.99 8.18 0.01
N ARG A 9 8.18 8.79 0.03
CA ARG A 9 9.44 8.06 0.05
C ARG A 9 9.87 7.89 1.51
N PRO A 10 10.15 6.68 1.98
CA PRO A 10 10.71 6.48 3.31
C PRO A 10 12.03 7.25 3.45
N VAL A 11 12.22 7.92 4.59
CA VAL A 11 13.49 8.55 4.94
C VAL A 11 14.43 7.48 5.48
N ALA A 12 15.73 7.57 5.17
CA ALA A 12 16.72 6.64 5.69
C ALA A 12 16.70 6.62 7.23
N GLY A 13 16.64 5.40 7.81
CA GLY A 13 16.58 5.20 9.26
C GLY A 13 15.17 5.27 9.87
N ALA A 14 14.12 5.51 9.09
CA ALA A 14 12.74 5.39 9.56
C ALA A 14 12.35 3.91 9.73
N ASN A 15 11.75 3.57 10.87
CA ASN A 15 11.11 2.27 11.07
C ASN A 15 9.82 2.22 10.24
N HIS A 16 9.78 1.37 9.22
CA HIS A 16 8.65 1.19 8.31
C HIS A 16 8.05 -0.22 8.41
N ASP A 17 8.62 -1.07 9.27
CA ASP A 17 8.20 -2.46 9.40
C ASP A 17 7.00 -2.60 10.35
N THR A 18 6.68 -1.55 11.11
CA THR A 18 5.59 -1.53 12.08
C THR A 18 4.69 -0.34 11.81
N VAL A 19 3.38 -0.59 11.75
CA VAL A 19 2.36 0.45 11.78
C VAL A 19 1.63 0.32 13.12
N ASP A 20 1.68 1.35 13.96
CA ASP A 20 1.06 1.33 15.31
C ASP A 20 -0.46 1.60 15.25
N ASP A 21 -1.02 1.68 14.03
CA ASP A 21 -2.43 1.90 13.79
C ASP A 21 -3.09 0.60 13.31
N PRO A 22 -3.99 -0.02 14.09
CA PRO A 22 -4.64 -1.28 13.73
C PRO A 22 -5.57 -1.14 12.52
N SER A 23 -5.90 0.08 12.09
CA SER A 23 -6.65 0.33 10.86
C SER A 23 -5.82 0.30 9.59
N LEU A 24 -4.50 0.19 9.72
CA LEU A 24 -3.59 0.14 8.59
C LEU A 24 -3.04 -1.28 8.41
N THR A 25 -3.07 -1.74 7.17
CA THR A 25 -2.51 -3.04 6.77
C THR A 25 -1.39 -2.80 5.76
N TRP A 26 -0.22 -3.35 6.04
CA TRP A 26 0.87 -3.37 5.07
C TRP A 26 0.55 -4.36 3.96
N VAL A 27 0.78 -3.93 2.71
CA VAL A 27 0.57 -4.76 1.52
C VAL A 27 1.88 -4.79 0.74
N THR A 28 2.34 -5.99 0.43
CA THR A 28 3.53 -6.18 -0.40
C THR A 28 3.25 -5.84 -1.87
N GLU A 29 4.31 -5.57 -2.63
CA GLU A 29 4.16 -5.36 -4.07
C GLU A 29 3.62 -6.60 -4.80
N ALA A 30 3.93 -7.80 -4.33
CA ALA A 30 3.39 -9.04 -4.91
C ALA A 30 1.88 -9.13 -4.69
N GLU A 31 1.42 -8.90 -3.46
CA GLU A 31 0.00 -8.85 -3.11
C GLU A 31 -0.77 -7.79 -3.90
N LEU A 32 -0.15 -6.61 -4.12
CA LEU A 32 -0.70 -5.59 -5.01
C LEU A 32 -0.80 -6.06 -6.45
N ARG A 33 0.16 -6.83 -6.98
CA ARG A 33 0.07 -7.37 -8.36
C ARG A 33 -1.04 -8.42 -8.49
N ASP A 34 -1.16 -9.28 -7.48
CA ASP A 34 -2.09 -10.40 -7.48
C ASP A 34 -3.52 -9.98 -7.11
N ASN A 35 -3.72 -8.70 -6.77
CA ASN A 35 -4.99 -8.13 -6.34
C ASN A 35 -5.63 -8.95 -5.21
N VAL A 36 -4.82 -9.29 -4.20
CA VAL A 36 -5.28 -10.11 -3.08
C VAL A 36 -6.41 -9.42 -2.33
N THR A 37 -7.31 -10.23 -1.77
CA THR A 37 -8.30 -9.73 -0.82
C THR A 37 -7.62 -9.54 0.52
N LEU A 38 -7.63 -8.30 1.01
CA LEU A 38 -7.13 -7.92 2.32
C LEU A 38 -8.22 -8.17 3.35
N ASP A 39 -7.86 -8.85 4.44
CA ASP A 39 -8.75 -9.09 5.58
C ASP A 39 -8.22 -8.29 6.78
N PRO A 40 -8.75 -7.08 7.02
CA PRO A 40 -8.27 -6.23 8.11
C PRO A 40 -8.64 -6.85 9.46
N ASP A 41 -7.70 -6.88 10.40
CA ASP A 41 -7.92 -7.33 11.78
C ASP A 41 -8.66 -6.25 12.61
N LEU A 42 -9.80 -5.80 12.09
CA LEU A 42 -10.67 -4.81 12.72
C LEU A 42 -12.11 -5.34 12.82
N PRO A 43 -12.79 -5.13 13.97
CA PRO A 43 -14.20 -5.46 14.10
C PRO A 43 -15.04 -4.77 13.01
N ASP A 44 -16.01 -5.50 12.48
CA ASP A 44 -17.01 -5.01 11.52
C ASP A 44 -16.43 -4.43 10.20
N THR A 45 -15.15 -4.67 9.91
CA THR A 45 -14.54 -4.21 8.65
C THR A 45 -14.53 -5.36 7.64
N PRO A 46 -15.18 -5.22 6.47
CA PRO A 46 -15.24 -6.29 5.50
C PRO A 46 -13.89 -6.46 4.77
N ALA A 47 -13.58 -7.71 4.46
CA ALA A 47 -12.47 -8.01 3.55
C ALA A 47 -12.70 -7.35 2.17
N ALA A 48 -11.65 -6.75 1.62
CA ALA A 48 -11.73 -5.97 0.39
C ALA A 48 -10.44 -6.05 -0.43
N THR A 49 -10.55 -5.77 -1.73
CA THR A 49 -9.36 -5.59 -2.58
C THR A 49 -8.98 -4.11 -2.62
N VAL A 50 -7.73 -3.82 -2.94
CA VAL A 50 -7.30 -2.44 -3.19
C VAL A 50 -7.95 -1.94 -4.47
N ALA A 51 -8.53 -0.75 -4.43
CA ALA A 51 -9.15 -0.12 -5.60
C ALA A 51 -8.17 -0.07 -6.79
N GLU A 52 -8.68 -0.31 -7.99
CA GLU A 52 -7.86 -0.51 -9.19
C GLU A 52 -6.92 0.67 -9.48
N ASP A 53 -7.42 1.89 -9.33
CA ASP A 53 -6.66 3.13 -9.52
C ASP A 53 -5.54 3.29 -8.50
N VAL A 54 -5.82 3.02 -7.21
CA VAL A 54 -4.83 3.00 -6.12
C VAL A 54 -3.74 1.97 -6.42
N ARG A 55 -4.14 0.74 -6.77
CA ARG A 55 -3.22 -0.36 -7.11
C ARG A 55 -2.34 0.01 -8.29
N THR A 56 -2.92 0.58 -9.35
CA THR A 56 -2.22 0.99 -10.57
C THR A 56 -1.18 2.07 -10.27
N LEU A 57 -1.58 3.11 -9.52
CA LEU A 57 -0.68 4.22 -9.18
C LEU A 57 0.42 3.78 -8.20
N ALA A 58 0.12 2.88 -7.25
CA ALA A 58 1.12 2.31 -6.35
C ALA A 58 2.20 1.51 -7.08
N LEU A 59 1.80 0.62 -7.99
CA LEU A 59 2.75 -0.16 -8.81
C LEU A 59 3.62 0.76 -9.69
N ALA A 60 3.03 1.82 -10.27
CA ALA A 60 3.78 2.81 -11.04
C ALA A 60 4.81 3.57 -10.18
N ALA A 61 4.43 3.97 -8.95
CA ALA A 61 5.34 4.64 -8.03
C ALA A 61 6.52 3.74 -7.63
N ILE A 62 6.27 2.46 -7.34
CA ILE A 62 7.32 1.48 -7.02
C ILE A 62 8.29 1.30 -8.21
N ALA A 63 7.75 1.16 -9.42
CA ALA A 63 8.55 1.03 -10.63
C ALA A 63 9.45 2.27 -10.86
N ALA A 64 8.90 3.48 -10.68
CA ALA A 64 9.63 4.73 -10.86
C ALA A 64 10.79 4.91 -9.86
N VAL A 65 10.66 4.41 -8.63
CA VAL A 65 11.75 4.41 -7.65
C VAL A 65 12.87 3.47 -8.11
N ARG A 66 12.55 2.27 -8.61
CA ARG A 66 13.54 1.31 -9.08
C ARG A 66 14.32 1.80 -10.31
N SER A 67 13.64 2.40 -11.27
CA SER A 67 14.31 2.95 -12.47
C SER A 67 15.26 4.10 -12.17
N ARG A 68 15.14 4.74 -10.99
CA ARG A 68 16.02 5.84 -10.56
C ARG A 68 17.22 5.36 -9.74
N SER A 69 17.16 4.14 -9.22
CA SER A 69 18.24 3.51 -8.46
C SER A 69 19.12 2.59 -9.32
N ALA A 70 18.77 2.42 -10.59
CA ALA A 70 19.55 1.72 -11.62
C ALA A 70 20.44 2.72 -12.39
#